data_AF-A0A920P4R6-F1
#
_entry.id   AF-A0A920P4R6-F1
#
_cell.length_a   1.000
_cell.length_b   1.000
_cell.length_c   1.000
_cell.angle_alpha   90.00
_cell.angle_beta   90.00
_cell.angle_gamma   90.00
#
_symmetry.space_group_name_H-M   'P 1'
#
loop_
_entity.id
_entity.type
_entity.pdbx_description
1 polymer ?
#
loop_
_entity_poly.entity_id
_entity_poly.type
_entity_poly.pdbx_seq_one_letter_code
_entity_poly.pdbx_strand_id
1 'polypeptide(L)' 'MNLLLRIAHSFFLITSFALIVPLGLSAQSVVVDRGTFGLSIHGEKIGTEDFIIRRAGLG' A
#
# COMPACT_ATOMS: atom_id res chain seq x y z
N MET A 1 -14.76 -21.47 36.74
CA MET A 1 -13.93 -20.91 35.66
C MET A 1 -14.56 -19.59 35.23
N ASN A 2 -13.91 -18.48 35.58
CA ASN A 2 -14.60 -17.22 35.90
C ASN A 2 -14.96 -16.44 34.62
N LEU A 3 -16.19 -15.94 34.53
CA LEU A 3 -16.72 -15.19 33.36
C LEU A 3 -15.84 -14.00 32.98
N LEU A 4 -15.28 -13.30 33.98
CA LEU A 4 -14.35 -12.18 33.80
C LEU A 4 -13.07 -12.58 33.04
N LEU A 5 -12.55 -13.79 33.29
CA LEU A 5 -11.36 -14.30 32.60
C LEU A 5 -11.63 -14.54 31.12
N ARG A 6 -12.85 -15.01 30.79
CA ARG A 6 -13.27 -15.23 29.40
C ARG A 6 -13.43 -13.92 28.63
N ILE A 7 -14.00 -12.90 29.28
CA ILE A 7 -14.17 -11.56 28.68
C ILE A 7 -12.81 -10.92 28.42
N ALA A 8 -11.88 -10.99 29.38
CA ALA A 8 -10.53 -10.45 29.21
C ALA A 8 -9.77 -11.14 28.07
N HIS A 9 -9.88 -12.46 27.94
CA HIS A 9 -9.29 -13.20 26.83
C HIS A 9 -9.88 -12.82 25.47
N SER A 10 -11.20 -12.75 25.35
CA SER A 10 -11.85 -12.33 24.11
C SER A 10 -11.47 -10.91 23.72
N PHE A 11 -11.38 -10.01 24.69
CA PHE A 11 -10.95 -8.63 24.44
C PHE A 11 -9.50 -8.58 23.94
N PHE A 12 -8.60 -9.34 24.55
CA PHE A 12 -7.20 -9.44 24.11
C PHE A 12 -7.05 -10.02 22.70
N LEU A 13 -7.86 -11.01 22.33
CA LEU A 13 -7.84 -11.59 20.98
C LEU A 13 -8.35 -10.60 19.93
N ILE A 14 -9.42 -9.87 20.22
CA ILE A 14 -10.01 -8.89 19.30
C ILE A 14 -9.05 -7.72 19.07
N THR A 15 -8.45 -7.18 20.13
CA THR A 15 -7.50 -6.07 20.02
C THR A 15 -6.23 -6.47 19.27
N SER A 16 -5.74 -7.69 19.50
CA SER A 16 -4.58 -8.23 18.77
C SER A 16 -4.88 -8.41 17.29
N PHE A 17 -6.04 -8.95 16.94
CA PHE A 17 -6.45 -9.15 15.54
C PHE A 17 -6.68 -7.82 14.82
N ALA A 18 -7.32 -6.84 15.48
CA ALA A 18 -7.57 -5.51 14.92
C ALA A 18 -6.28 -4.71 14.66
N LEU A 19 -5.19 -5.00 15.36
CA LEU A 19 -3.89 -4.34 15.14
C LEU A 19 -3.06 -4.98 14.01
N ILE A 20 -3.17 -6.29 13.80
CA ILE A 20 -2.34 -7.04 12.85
C ILE A 20 -2.94 -7.02 11.43
N VAL A 21 -4.26 -7.08 11.31
CA VAL A 21 -4.96 -7.16 10.02
C VAL A 21 -4.79 -5.91 9.13
N PRO A 22 -4.82 -4.66 9.65
CA PRO A 22 -4.63 -3.48 8.81
C PRO A 22 -3.25 -3.40 8.17
N LEU A 23 -2.22 -4.00 8.79
CA LEU A 23 -0.85 -4.00 8.28
C LEU A 23 -0.67 -4.96 7.09
N GLY A 24 -1.44 -6.04 7.04
CA GLY A 24 -1.41 -7.02 5.94
C GLY A 24 -2.28 -6.65 4.75
N LEU A 25 -3.32 -5.83 4.94
CA LEU A 25 -4.30 -5.48 3.90
C LEU A 25 -4.00 -4.17 3.16
N SER A 26 -2.92 -3.46 3.49
CA SER A 26 -2.52 -2.31 2.69
C SER A 26 -2.03 -2.82 1.32
N ALA A 27 -2.75 -2.48 0.24
CA ALA A 27 -2.34 -2.83 -1.11
C ALA A 27 -0.92 -2.30 -1.38
N GLN A 28 0.07 -3.18 -1.30
CA GLN A 28 1.47 -2.79 -1.29
C GLN A 28 1.93 -2.50 -2.72
N SER A 29 1.97 -1.23 -3.16
CA SER A 29 2.51 -0.91 -4.49
C SER A 29 4.03 -0.85 -4.47
N VAL A 30 4.71 -1.56 -5.37
CA VAL A 30 6.16 -1.44 -5.57
C VAL A 30 6.43 -0.56 -6.79
N VAL A 31 7.28 0.45 -6.63
CA VAL A 31 7.79 1.22 -7.77
C VAL A 31 8.80 0.34 -8.50
N VAL A 32 8.51 0.03 -9.75
CA VAL A 32 9.36 -0.86 -10.57
C VAL A 32 10.25 -0.08 -11.53
N ASP A 33 9.84 1.13 -11.93
CA ASP A 33 10.63 1.97 -12.83
C ASP A 33 10.28 3.45 -12.68
N ARG A 34 11.21 4.32 -13.10
CA ARG A 34 11.04 5.77 -13.20
C ARG A 34 11.84 6.29 -14.40
N GLY A 35 11.29 7.29 -15.07
CA GLY A 35 12.02 7.95 -16.14
C GLY A 35 11.37 9.26 -16.56
N THR A 36 11.90 9.83 -17.63
CA THR A 36 11.45 11.09 -18.20
C THR A 36 11.35 10.93 -19.71
N PHE A 37 10.24 11.31 -20.32
CA PHE A 37 10.10 11.40 -21.78
C PHE A 37 10.23 12.83 -22.26
N GLY A 38 10.84 13.01 -23.44
CA GLY A 38 10.87 14.29 -24.13
C GLY A 38 9.59 14.51 -24.93
N LEU A 39 8.98 15.68 -24.78
CA LEU A 39 7.80 16.08 -25.53
C LEU A 39 8.22 16.94 -26.72
N SER A 40 7.72 16.63 -27.91
CA SER A 40 7.99 17.39 -29.13
C SER A 40 6.73 17.59 -29.96
N ILE A 41 6.58 18.76 -30.58
CA ILE A 41 5.47 19.09 -31.50
C ILE A 41 6.11 19.64 -32.78
N HIS A 42 5.72 19.10 -33.94
CA HIS A 42 6.31 19.44 -35.25
C HIS A 42 7.84 19.31 -35.30
N GLY A 43 8.42 18.37 -34.53
CA GLY A 43 9.87 18.17 -34.45
C GLY A 43 10.61 19.14 -33.52
N GLU A 44 9.93 20.13 -32.95
CA GLU A 44 10.51 21.01 -31.95
C GLU A 44 10.26 20.46 -30.55
N LYS A 45 11.31 20.43 -29.70
CA LYS A 45 11.18 20.01 -28.31
C LYS A 45 10.41 21.08 -27.53
N ILE A 46 9.26 20.69 -26.98
CA ILE A 46 8.40 21.57 -26.17
C ILE A 46 8.55 21.33 -24.67
N GLY A 47 9.14 20.21 -24.26
CA GLY A 47 9.31 19.92 -22.83
C GLY A 47 9.77 18.51 -22.50
N THR A 48 9.55 18.14 -21.25
CA THR A 48 9.79 16.81 -20.68
C THR A 48 8.72 16.50 -19.64
N GLU A 49 8.38 15.23 -19.48
CA GLU A 49 7.40 14.77 -18.49
C GLU A 49 7.93 13.53 -17.79
N ASP A 50 7.77 13.49 -16.47
CA ASP A 50 8.25 12.40 -15.64
C ASP A 50 7.19 11.30 -15.51
N PHE A 51 7.63 10.06 -15.41
CA PHE A 51 6.75 8.93 -15.16
C PHE A 51 7.29 7.96 -14.12
N ILE A 52 6.35 7.23 -13.53
CA ILE A 52 6.64 6.12 -12.63
C ILE A 52 5.81 4.91 -13.06
N ILE A 53 6.44 3.75 -13.10
CA ILE A 53 5.73 2.47 -13.27
C ILE A 53 5.63 1.82 -11.90
N ARG A 54 4.42 1.40 -11.54
CA ARG A 54 4.14 0.72 -10.28
C ARG A 54 3.49 -0.63 -10.55
N ARG A 55 3.95 -1.65 -9.83
CA ARG A 55 3.26 -2.94 -9.73
C ARG A 55 2.38 -2.91 -8.49
N ALA A 56 1.07 -3.12 -8.65
CA ALA A 56 0.20 -3.37 -7.53
C ALA A 56 0.66 -4.66 -6.82
N GLY A 57 0.81 -4.61 -5.50
CA GLY A 57 1.07 -5.81 -4.70
C GLY A 57 -0.16 -6.70 -4.68
N LEU A 58 0.07 -7.99 -4.44
CA LEU A 58 -1.00 -8.89 -4.01
C LEU A 58 -1.30 -8.54 -2.55
N GLY A 59 -2.51 -8.02 -2.31
CA GLY A 59 -3.07 -7.86 -0.96
C GLY A 59 -3.65 -9.17 -0.46
#